data_AF-A0A1M5IKN4-F1
#
_entry.id   AF-A0A1M5IKN4-F1
#
_cell.length_a   1.000
_cell.length_b   1.000
_cell.length_c   1.000
_cell.angle_alpha   90.00
_cell.angle_beta   90.00
_cell.angle_gamma   90.00
#
_symmetry.space_group_name_H-M   'P 1'
#
loop_
_entity.id
_entity.type
_entity.pdbx_description
1 polymer ?
#
loop_
_entity_poly.entity_id
_entity_poly.type
_entity_poly.pdbx_seq_one_letter_code
_entity_poly.pdbx_strand_id
1 'polypeptide(L)'
;MKKNILKALILPLFLTACTMQNKKDLPAEAASSFLPMQIGNYWKNDAQNYTEIQDTMRIDGKLYYKFYSLIGGDAVSTTYLRIDKDNQLLESWPAAEGKEYLRAKFNGNVNDTFFTLNDKTENDKKVTIMNKSDKKMTFSYDMVYHPNLKGHPSTESFVKGQGFEGKWNGLKINGVIIK
;
A
#
# COMPACT_ATOMS: atom_id res chain seq x y z
N MET A 1 -78.01 -14.43 -2.81
CA MET A 1 -76.73 -14.46 -3.55
C MET A 1 -75.68 -13.68 -2.76
N LYS A 2 -74.41 -14.09 -2.89
CA LYS A 2 -73.32 -13.94 -1.90
C LYS A 2 -72.77 -12.50 -1.79
N LYS A 3 -72.43 -12.10 -0.56
CA LYS A 3 -71.67 -10.89 -0.20
C LYS A 3 -70.19 -11.10 -0.53
N ASN A 4 -69.57 -10.20 -1.30
CA ASN A 4 -68.11 -10.15 -1.46
C ASN A 4 -67.57 -8.86 -0.84
N ILE A 5 -67.12 -8.97 0.40
CA ILE A 5 -66.37 -7.93 1.11
C ILE A 5 -64.91 -8.06 0.66
N LEU A 6 -64.44 -7.06 -0.07
CA LEU A 6 -63.05 -6.91 -0.51
C LEU A 6 -62.17 -6.67 0.74
N LYS A 7 -61.41 -7.68 1.15
CA LYS A 7 -60.44 -7.57 2.25
C LYS A 7 -59.22 -6.79 1.75
N ALA A 8 -59.07 -5.55 2.21
CA ALA A 8 -57.84 -4.79 2.07
C ALA A 8 -56.74 -5.41 2.95
N LEU A 9 -55.67 -5.87 2.31
CA LEU A 9 -54.49 -6.45 2.92
C LEU A 9 -53.57 -5.31 3.39
N ILE A 10 -53.57 -5.01 4.69
CA ILE A 10 -52.62 -4.09 5.31
C ILE A 10 -51.33 -4.87 5.58
N LEU A 11 -50.32 -4.63 4.75
CA LEU A 11 -48.97 -5.17 4.92
C LEU A 11 -48.20 -4.26 5.90
N PRO A 12 -47.70 -4.75 7.04
CA PRO A 12 -46.87 -3.94 7.93
C PRO A 12 -45.48 -3.80 7.31
N LEU A 13 -45.10 -2.56 6.95
CA LEU A 13 -43.72 -2.20 6.64
C LEU A 13 -42.90 -2.33 7.92
N PHE A 14 -42.21 -3.45 8.08
CA PHE A 14 -41.10 -3.58 9.02
C PHE A 14 -39.96 -2.68 8.54
N LEU A 15 -39.94 -1.44 9.03
CA LEU A 15 -38.78 -0.58 8.98
C LEU A 15 -37.74 -1.16 9.93
N THR A 16 -36.92 -2.10 9.43
CA THR A 16 -35.68 -2.49 10.11
C THR A 16 -34.73 -1.31 10.04
N ALA A 17 -34.70 -0.52 11.11
CA ALA A 17 -33.66 0.47 11.35
C ALA A 17 -32.32 -0.28 11.52
N CYS A 18 -31.56 -0.41 10.44
CA CYS A 18 -30.15 -0.77 10.54
C CYS A 18 -29.43 0.34 11.32
N THR A 19 -29.06 0.05 12.56
CA THR A 19 -28.15 0.86 13.35
C THR A 19 -26.79 0.88 12.67
N MET A 20 -26.47 1.96 11.95
CA MET A 20 -25.11 2.23 11.48
C MET A 20 -24.22 2.55 12.68
N GLN A 21 -23.61 1.51 13.25
CA GLN A 21 -22.44 1.67 14.11
C GLN A 21 -21.27 2.16 13.24
N ASN A 22 -21.12 3.49 13.15
CA ASN A 22 -19.99 4.13 12.49
C ASN A 22 -18.73 4.03 13.36
N LYS A 23 -18.11 2.86 13.39
CA LYS A 23 -16.66 2.75 13.40
C LYS A 23 -16.32 1.91 12.19
N LYS A 24 -15.85 2.56 11.12
CA LYS A 24 -15.36 1.85 9.93
C LYS A 24 -14.03 1.22 10.31
N ASP A 25 -14.11 0.08 10.96
CA ASP A 25 -12.95 -0.77 11.16
C ASP A 25 -12.37 -1.09 9.79
N LEU A 26 -11.06 -0.94 9.63
CA LEU A 26 -10.36 -1.37 8.44
C LEU A 26 -10.69 -2.87 8.23
N PRO A 27 -10.90 -3.32 6.98
CA PRO A 27 -10.97 -4.76 6.71
C PRO A 27 -9.75 -5.45 7.36
N ALA A 28 -9.95 -6.58 8.04
CA ALA A 28 -8.91 -7.23 8.86
C ALA A 28 -7.60 -7.47 8.09
N GLU A 29 -7.70 -7.69 6.78
CA GLU A 29 -6.58 -7.88 5.85
C GLU A 29 -5.80 -6.59 5.55
N ALA A 30 -6.49 -5.44 5.54
CA ALA A 30 -5.86 -4.12 5.44
C ALA A 30 -5.09 -3.78 6.72
N ALA A 31 -5.70 -4.08 7.87
CA ALA A 31 -5.16 -3.74 9.18
C ALA A 31 -3.87 -4.52 9.54
N SER A 32 -3.58 -5.62 8.84
CA SER A 32 -2.44 -6.49 9.12
C SER A 32 -1.20 -6.21 8.25
N SER A 33 -1.36 -5.56 7.09
CA SER A 33 -0.26 -5.28 6.15
C SER A 33 0.46 -3.96 6.44
N PHE A 34 1.78 -3.94 6.24
CA PHE A 34 2.59 -2.71 6.28
C PHE A 34 2.44 -1.84 5.03
N LEU A 35 1.87 -2.37 3.94
CA LEU A 35 1.51 -1.61 2.76
C LEU A 35 0.27 -2.24 2.11
N PRO A 36 -0.95 -1.89 2.54
CA PRO A 36 -2.17 -2.41 1.95
C PRO A 36 -2.28 -2.01 0.47
N MET A 37 -2.42 -3.01 -0.41
CA MET A 37 -2.46 -2.81 -1.86
C MET A 37 -3.87 -3.05 -2.38
N GLN A 38 -4.61 -1.97 -2.61
CA GLN A 38 -5.93 -1.99 -3.23
C GLN A 38 -6.07 -0.78 -4.15
N ILE A 39 -6.70 -0.98 -5.32
CA ILE A 39 -7.01 0.13 -6.23
C ILE A 39 -7.84 1.18 -5.49
N GLY A 40 -7.44 2.44 -5.67
CA GLY A 40 -8.01 3.60 -5.02
C GLY A 40 -7.38 3.94 -3.66
N ASN A 41 -6.48 3.13 -3.10
CA ASN A 41 -5.70 3.55 -1.93
C ASN A 41 -4.87 4.78 -2.30
N TYR A 42 -4.89 5.81 -1.46
CA TYR A 42 -4.13 7.04 -1.72
C TYR A 42 -3.51 7.65 -0.46
N TRP A 43 -2.38 8.32 -0.68
CA TRP A 43 -1.61 9.13 0.26
C TRP A 43 -1.48 10.53 -0.33
N LYS A 44 -2.15 11.52 0.25
CA LYS A 44 -2.30 12.85 -0.35
C LYS A 44 -1.84 13.94 0.61
N ASN A 45 -1.00 14.86 0.14
CA ASN A 45 -0.74 16.13 0.82
C ASN A 45 -1.63 17.23 0.24
N ASP A 46 -1.70 17.32 -1.08
CA ASP A 46 -2.53 18.29 -1.80
C ASP A 46 -2.81 17.78 -3.22
N ALA A 47 -3.38 18.63 -4.09
CA ALA A 47 -3.70 18.25 -5.47
C ALA A 47 -2.47 18.06 -6.38
N GLN A 48 -1.30 18.58 -5.97
CA GLN A 48 -0.04 18.54 -6.70
C GLN A 48 0.94 17.51 -6.11
N ASN A 49 0.63 16.95 -4.94
CA ASN A 49 1.47 16.02 -4.20
C ASN A 49 0.64 14.86 -3.63
N TYR A 50 0.59 13.75 -4.37
CA TYR A 50 -0.11 12.55 -3.93
C TYR A 50 0.45 11.28 -4.58
N THR A 51 0.20 10.14 -3.93
CA THR A 51 0.39 8.80 -4.48
C THR A 51 -0.95 8.07 -4.44
N GLU A 52 -1.33 7.40 -5.52
CA GLU A 52 -2.55 6.59 -5.62
C GLU A 52 -2.25 5.25 -6.31
N ILE A 53 -2.88 4.19 -5.82
CA ILE A 53 -2.91 2.90 -6.52
C ILE A 53 -4.01 2.96 -7.57
N GLN A 54 -3.66 3.07 -8.85
CA GLN A 54 -4.63 3.32 -9.91
C GLN A 54 -5.12 2.05 -10.62
N ASP A 55 -4.24 1.07 -10.74
CA ASP A 55 -4.50 -0.12 -11.57
C ASP A 55 -3.61 -1.28 -11.14
N THR A 56 -3.71 -2.40 -11.86
CA THR A 56 -2.82 -3.55 -11.77
C THR A 56 -2.21 -3.89 -13.13
N MET A 57 -1.13 -4.64 -13.13
CA MET A 57 -0.46 -5.13 -14.32
C MET A 57 0.16 -6.50 -14.06
N ARG A 58 0.26 -7.33 -15.09
CA ARG A 58 1.06 -8.55 -15.03
C ARG A 58 2.44 -8.29 -15.62
N ILE A 59 3.48 -8.57 -14.84
CA ILE A 59 4.88 -8.54 -15.26
C ILE A 59 5.43 -9.93 -14.93
N ASP A 60 5.94 -10.65 -15.93
CA ASP A 60 6.41 -12.04 -15.82
C ASP A 60 5.39 -12.97 -15.14
N GLY A 61 4.12 -12.80 -15.52
CA GLY A 61 2.98 -13.58 -14.99
C GLY A 61 2.53 -13.20 -13.56
N LYS A 62 3.28 -12.36 -12.84
CA LYS A 62 2.96 -11.92 -11.46
C LYS A 62 2.14 -10.64 -11.48
N LEU A 63 1.15 -10.52 -10.59
CA LEU A 63 0.31 -9.34 -10.45
C LEU A 63 1.03 -8.26 -9.63
N TYR A 64 1.15 -7.05 -10.18
CA TYR A 64 1.65 -5.85 -9.51
C TYR A 64 0.58 -4.76 -9.51
N TYR A 65 0.62 -3.91 -8.49
CA TYR A 65 -0.20 -2.71 -8.37
C TYR A 65 0.57 -1.48 -8.86
N LYS A 66 -0.08 -0.65 -9.66
CA LYS A 66 0.48 0.59 -10.21
C LYS A 66 0.32 1.72 -9.20
N PHE A 67 1.42 2.12 -8.57
CA PHE A 67 1.52 3.31 -7.74
C PHE A 67 1.86 4.50 -8.63
N TYR A 68 0.90 5.38 -8.84
CA TYR A 68 1.09 6.65 -9.52
C TYR A 68 1.34 7.74 -8.50
N SER A 69 2.40 8.52 -8.67
CA SER A 69 2.72 9.67 -7.82
C SER A 69 2.81 10.94 -8.65
N LEU A 70 2.10 11.98 -8.24
CA LEU A 70 2.32 13.36 -8.69
C LEU A 70 3.13 14.09 -7.62
N ILE A 71 4.20 14.77 -8.01
CA ILE A 71 5.14 15.46 -7.13
C ILE A 71 5.34 16.86 -7.69
N GLY A 72 5.05 17.90 -6.91
CA GLY A 72 5.22 19.29 -7.35
C GLY A 72 4.27 19.76 -8.46
N GLY A 73 3.33 18.92 -8.90
CA GLY A 73 2.34 19.24 -9.93
C GLY A 73 2.80 18.99 -11.38
N ASP A 74 4.07 18.70 -11.61
CA ASP A 74 4.66 18.50 -12.94
C ASP A 74 5.47 17.21 -13.07
N ALA A 75 6.02 16.70 -11.97
CA ALA A 75 6.76 15.46 -11.95
C ALA A 75 5.84 14.27 -11.64
N VAL A 76 5.93 13.24 -12.47
CA VAL A 76 5.19 11.99 -12.28
C VAL A 76 6.16 10.84 -12.08
N SER A 77 5.87 10.00 -11.09
CA SER A 77 6.53 8.71 -10.92
C SER A 77 5.49 7.58 -11.01
N THR A 78 5.87 6.48 -11.65
CA THR A 78 5.06 5.26 -11.67
C THR A 78 5.94 4.09 -11.25
N THR A 79 5.49 3.39 -10.22
CA THR A 79 6.17 2.22 -9.65
C THR A 79 5.17 1.07 -9.59
N TYR A 80 5.60 -0.14 -9.97
CA TYR A 80 4.77 -1.34 -9.89
C TYR A 80 5.23 -2.19 -8.72
N LEU A 81 4.38 -2.32 -7.71
CA LEU A 81 4.70 -3.03 -6.47
C LEU A 81 3.82 -4.25 -6.27
N ARG A 82 4.40 -5.28 -5.67
CA ARG A 82 3.65 -6.42 -5.11
C ARG A 82 4.20 -6.79 -3.75
N ILE A 83 3.34 -7.36 -2.91
CA ILE A 83 3.76 -8.13 -1.74
C ILE A 83 3.71 -9.61 -2.12
N ASP A 84 4.79 -10.34 -1.88
CA ASP A 84 4.83 -11.78 -2.13
C ASP A 84 4.36 -12.61 -0.93
N LYS A 85 4.37 -13.94 -1.10
CA LYS A 85 3.98 -14.90 -0.07
C LYS A 85 4.86 -14.86 1.20
N ASP A 86 6.07 -14.30 1.10
CA ASP A 86 7.03 -14.20 2.20
C ASP A 86 7.00 -12.81 2.86
N ASN A 87 5.96 -12.01 2.58
CA ASN A 87 5.79 -10.60 2.97
C ASN A 87 6.98 -9.71 2.55
N GLN A 88 7.47 -9.92 1.33
CA GLN A 88 8.47 -9.06 0.71
C GLN A 88 7.80 -8.08 -0.24
N LEU A 89 8.17 -6.80 -0.13
CA LEU A 89 7.78 -5.77 -1.07
C LEU A 89 8.73 -5.78 -2.26
N LEU A 90 8.22 -6.13 -3.42
CA LEU A 90 8.97 -6.25 -4.66
C LEU A 90 8.49 -5.20 -5.65
N GLU A 91 9.43 -4.57 -6.33
CA GLU A 91 9.21 -3.65 -7.43
C GLU A 91 9.68 -4.28 -8.74
N SER A 92 8.98 -4.02 -9.83
CA SER A 92 9.43 -4.38 -11.18
C SER A 92 8.91 -3.36 -12.18
N TRP A 93 9.35 -3.46 -13.44
CA TRP A 93 8.90 -2.59 -14.51
C TRP A 93 8.67 -3.40 -15.79
N PRO A 94 7.68 -3.04 -16.62
CA PRO A 94 7.40 -3.77 -17.86
C PRO A 94 8.58 -3.84 -18.83
N ALA A 95 9.47 -2.84 -18.80
CA ALA A 95 10.67 -2.78 -19.62
C ALA A 95 11.87 -3.55 -19.05
N ALA A 96 11.77 -4.07 -17.81
CA ALA A 96 12.85 -4.71 -17.09
C ALA A 96 12.55 -6.20 -16.85
N GLU A 97 12.44 -6.96 -17.94
CA GLU A 97 12.12 -8.38 -17.92
C GLU A 97 13.06 -9.17 -16.99
N GLY A 98 12.47 -10.01 -16.13
CA GLY A 98 13.19 -10.85 -15.18
C GLY A 98 13.85 -10.11 -14.01
N LYS A 99 13.69 -8.78 -13.88
CA LYS A 99 14.26 -8.01 -12.77
C LYS A 99 13.20 -7.64 -11.73
N GLU A 100 13.45 -8.04 -10.49
CA GLU A 100 12.70 -7.59 -9.32
C GLU A 100 13.65 -6.86 -8.35
N TYR A 101 13.22 -5.69 -7.91
CA TYR A 101 13.92 -4.89 -6.91
C TYR A 101 13.25 -5.11 -5.55
N LEU A 102 13.98 -5.72 -4.61
CA LEU A 102 13.49 -6.00 -3.27
C LEU A 102 13.51 -4.74 -2.40
N ARG A 103 12.36 -4.09 -2.23
CA ARG A 103 12.25 -2.84 -1.46
C ARG A 103 12.21 -3.08 0.05
N ALA A 104 11.51 -4.10 0.52
CA ALA A 104 11.34 -4.33 1.96
C ALA A 104 11.08 -5.81 2.27
N LYS A 105 11.49 -6.26 3.46
CA LYS A 105 11.15 -7.58 4.02
C LYS A 105 10.38 -7.40 5.33
N PHE A 106 9.05 -7.42 5.31
CA PHE A 106 8.25 -7.12 6.51
C PHE A 106 8.33 -8.22 7.58
N ASN A 107 8.69 -9.44 7.19
CA ASN A 107 8.93 -10.55 8.12
C ASN A 107 10.33 -10.55 8.76
N GLY A 108 11.27 -9.71 8.30
CA GLY A 108 12.64 -9.68 8.83
C GLY A 108 12.76 -9.14 10.26
N ASN A 109 13.93 -9.32 10.87
CA ASN A 109 14.27 -8.86 12.21
C ASN A 109 15.11 -7.58 12.17
N VAL A 110 15.15 -6.85 13.29
CA VAL A 110 16.04 -5.69 13.43
C VAL A 110 17.49 -6.13 13.20
N ASN A 111 18.25 -5.32 12.48
CA ASN A 111 19.61 -5.55 11.99
C ASN A 111 19.76 -6.59 10.86
N ASP A 112 18.69 -7.24 10.40
CA ASP A 112 18.77 -8.02 9.17
C ASP A 112 19.15 -7.12 8.00
N THR A 113 19.96 -7.66 7.09
CA THR A 113 20.37 -6.95 5.88
C THR A 113 20.09 -7.76 4.62
N PHE A 114 19.83 -7.06 3.54
CA PHE A 114 19.65 -7.64 2.21
C PHE A 114 20.04 -6.62 1.14
N PHE A 115 20.20 -7.10 -0.10
CA PHE A 115 20.44 -6.25 -1.25
C PHE A 115 19.18 -6.14 -2.09
N THR A 116 18.96 -4.98 -2.71
CA THR A 116 17.75 -4.72 -3.49
C THR A 116 17.79 -5.43 -4.84
N LEU A 117 18.95 -5.46 -5.49
CA LEU A 117 19.19 -6.15 -6.76
C LEU A 117 20.20 -7.31 -6.59
N ASN A 118 21.10 -7.21 -5.61
CA ASN A 118 22.16 -8.19 -5.36
C ASN A 118 23.09 -8.40 -6.59
N ASP A 119 23.30 -7.34 -7.36
CA ASP A 119 24.10 -7.33 -8.59
C ASP A 119 25.35 -6.44 -8.50
N LYS A 120 25.55 -5.77 -7.36
CA LYS A 120 26.68 -4.86 -7.09
C LYS A 120 26.80 -3.67 -8.03
N THR A 121 25.73 -3.32 -8.73
CA THR A 121 25.67 -2.09 -9.52
C THR A 121 25.56 -0.87 -8.61
N GLU A 122 25.78 0.33 -9.16
CA GLU A 122 25.63 1.59 -8.41
C GLU A 122 24.22 1.79 -7.83
N ASN A 123 23.21 1.13 -8.41
CA ASN A 123 21.82 1.19 -7.96
C ASN A 123 21.45 0.09 -6.95
N ASP A 124 22.36 -0.85 -6.67
CA ASP A 124 22.16 -1.90 -5.67
C ASP A 124 22.33 -1.33 -4.26
N LYS A 125 21.24 -1.32 -3.49
CA LYS A 125 21.25 -0.77 -2.13
C LYS A 125 21.38 -1.91 -1.14
N LYS A 126 22.29 -1.74 -0.18
CA LYS A 126 22.26 -2.52 1.05
C LYS A 126 21.16 -1.96 1.94
N VAL A 127 20.14 -2.77 2.21
CA VAL A 127 19.03 -2.41 3.08
C VAL A 127 19.26 -3.02 4.45
N THR A 128 19.07 -2.22 5.50
CA THR A 128 19.12 -2.65 6.89
C THR A 128 17.79 -2.37 7.57
N ILE A 129 17.24 -3.36 8.29
CA ILE A 129 16.04 -3.17 9.10
C ILE A 129 16.43 -2.46 10.40
N MET A 130 16.10 -1.17 10.51
CA MET A 130 16.53 -0.31 11.62
C MET A 130 15.63 -0.45 12.86
N ASN A 131 14.33 -0.60 12.64
CA ASN A 131 13.35 -0.72 13.72
C ASN A 131 12.17 -1.58 13.25
N LYS A 132 11.64 -2.39 14.15
CA LYS A 132 10.42 -3.17 13.95
C LYS A 132 9.60 -3.20 15.23
N SER A 133 8.33 -2.88 15.08
CA SER A 133 7.29 -3.00 16.09
C SER A 133 6.02 -3.53 15.44
N ASP A 134 4.98 -3.80 16.24
CA ASP A 134 3.68 -4.23 15.71
C ASP A 134 3.03 -3.21 14.78
N LYS A 135 3.37 -1.92 14.94
CA LYS A 135 2.72 -0.81 14.24
C LYS A 135 3.59 -0.19 13.14
N LYS A 136 4.90 -0.23 13.29
CA LYS A 136 5.83 0.49 12.42
C LYS A 136 7.08 -0.32 12.15
N MET A 137 7.57 -0.24 10.92
CA MET A 137 8.85 -0.80 10.50
C MET A 137 9.64 0.24 9.72
N THR A 138 10.94 0.36 9.99
CA THR A 138 11.83 1.35 9.35
C THR A 138 13.04 0.66 8.75
N PHE A 139 13.39 1.06 7.54
CA PHE A 139 14.48 0.53 6.75
C PHE A 139 15.47 1.65 6.43
N SER A 140 16.75 1.34 6.42
CA SER A 140 17.84 2.19 5.95
C SER A 140 18.36 1.63 4.63
N TYR A 141 18.57 2.48 3.63
CA TYR A 141 19.00 2.12 2.29
C TYR A 141 20.31 2.83 1.97
N ASP A 142 21.40 2.06 1.86
CA ASP A 142 22.73 2.58 1.54
C ASP A 142 23.17 2.11 0.14
N MET A 143 23.53 3.04 -0.74
CA MET A 143 24.07 2.74 -2.07
C MET A 143 25.57 2.42 -1.96
N VAL A 144 25.90 1.27 -1.36
CA VAL A 144 27.28 0.92 -0.96
C VAL A 144 28.29 0.83 -2.11
N TYR A 145 27.81 0.80 -3.36
CA TYR A 145 28.62 0.75 -4.58
C TYR A 145 28.60 2.05 -5.38
N HIS A 146 27.76 3.03 -5.04
CA HIS A 146 27.67 4.29 -5.78
C HIS A 146 28.86 5.21 -5.44
N PRO A 147 29.57 5.79 -6.42
CA PRO A 147 30.80 6.55 -6.17
C PRO A 147 30.61 7.76 -5.24
N ASN A 148 29.46 8.44 -5.37
CA ASN A 148 29.19 9.69 -4.65
C ASN A 148 28.16 9.60 -3.51
N LEU A 149 27.42 8.49 -3.42
CA LEU A 149 26.26 8.37 -2.51
C LEU A 149 26.47 7.30 -1.44
N LYS A 150 27.52 6.48 -1.57
CA LYS A 150 27.91 5.52 -0.56
C LYS A 150 28.11 6.18 0.80
N GLY A 151 27.54 5.58 1.85
CA GLY A 151 27.66 6.07 3.23
C GLY A 151 26.67 7.19 3.58
N HIS A 152 25.77 7.56 2.65
CA HIS A 152 24.69 8.51 2.89
C HIS A 152 23.32 7.81 2.80
N PRO A 153 22.99 6.93 3.77
CA PRO A 153 21.77 6.15 3.67
C PRO A 153 20.51 7.00 3.81
N SER A 154 19.49 6.68 3.02
CA SER A 154 18.13 7.21 3.19
C SER A 154 17.29 6.26 4.03
N THR A 155 16.28 6.76 4.74
CA THR A 155 15.36 5.93 5.51
C THR A 155 13.95 5.94 4.93
N GLU A 156 13.31 4.78 4.85
CA GLU A 156 11.87 4.65 4.56
C GLU A 156 11.18 3.93 5.72
N SER A 157 9.97 4.38 6.07
CA SER A 157 9.18 3.79 7.15
C SER A 157 7.78 3.43 6.66
N PHE A 158 7.25 2.34 7.21
CA PHE A 158 5.93 1.82 6.91
C PHE A 158 5.13 1.68 8.19
N VAL A 159 3.89 2.17 8.18
CA VAL A 159 2.93 2.05 9.27
C VAL A 159 1.89 1.01 8.89
N LYS A 160 1.72 0.01 9.75
CA LYS A 160 0.75 -1.08 9.54
C LYS A 160 -0.67 -0.53 9.41
N GLY A 161 -1.39 -1.00 8.40
CA GLY A 161 -2.71 -0.49 8.02
C GLY A 161 -2.72 0.86 7.31
N GLN A 162 -1.54 1.48 7.10
CA GLN A 162 -1.44 2.80 6.47
C GLN A 162 -0.48 2.85 5.28
N GLY A 163 0.54 1.98 5.20
CA GLY A 163 1.54 2.10 4.13
C GLY A 163 2.65 3.08 4.48
N PHE A 164 3.00 3.93 3.53
CA PHE A 164 4.09 4.90 3.67
C PHE A 164 3.88 5.83 4.87
N GLU A 165 4.88 5.93 5.74
CA GLU A 165 4.87 6.95 6.77
C GLU A 165 5.08 8.33 6.14
N GLY A 166 4.24 9.29 6.54
CA GLY A 166 4.34 10.66 6.05
C GLY A 166 3.36 11.58 6.74
N LYS A 167 3.54 12.90 6.56
CA LYS A 167 2.62 13.93 7.06
C LYS A 167 1.46 14.15 6.09
N TRP A 168 0.75 13.07 5.76
CA TRP A 168 -0.37 13.09 4.81
C TRP A 168 -1.49 13.99 5.32
N ASN A 169 -2.10 14.77 4.44
CA ASN A 169 -3.32 15.55 4.73
C ASN A 169 -4.59 14.76 4.41
N GLY A 170 -4.51 13.79 3.50
CA GLY A 170 -5.58 12.85 3.19
C GLY A 170 -5.02 11.44 3.04
N LEU A 171 -5.67 10.47 3.67
CA LEU A 171 -5.27 9.06 3.62
C LEU A 171 -6.52 8.19 3.47
N LYS A 172 -6.60 7.45 2.36
CA LYS A 172 -7.66 6.44 2.16
C LYS A 172 -7.03 5.08 1.95
N ILE A 173 -7.41 4.14 2.79
CA ILE A 173 -6.90 2.76 2.76
C ILE A 173 -8.08 1.80 2.75
N ASN A 174 -8.12 0.95 1.75
CA ASN A 174 -9.13 -0.07 1.49
C ASN A 174 -10.56 0.49 1.59
N GLY A 175 -10.78 1.66 0.98
CA GLY A 175 -12.07 2.36 0.96
C GLY A 175 -12.42 3.14 2.24
N VAL A 176 -11.59 3.10 3.27
CA VAL A 176 -11.78 3.84 4.53
C VAL A 176 -10.93 5.10 4.53
N ILE A 177 -11.54 6.26 4.81
CA ILE A 177 -10.82 7.52 5.04
C ILE A 177 -10.27 7.49 6.46
N ILE A 178 -8.95 7.50 6.59
CA ILE A 178 -8.23 7.51 7.88
C ILE A 178 -7.97 8.95 8.31
N LYS A 179 -7.67 9.83 7.35
CA LYS A 179 -7.41 11.26 7.55
C LYS A 179 -7.96 12.06 6.39
#